data_AF-A0A5J5KZ86-F1
#
_entry.id   AF-A0A5J5KZ86-F1
#
_cell.length_a   1.000
_cell.length_b   1.000
_cell.length_c   1.000
_cell.angle_alpha   90.00
_cell.angle_beta   90.00
_cell.angle_gamma   90.00
#
_symmetry.space_group_name_H-M   'P 1'
#
loop_
_entity.id
_entity.type
_entity.pdbx_description
1 polymer ?
#
loop_
_entity_poly.entity_id
_entity_poly.type
_entity_poly.pdbx_seq_one_letter_code
_entity_poly.pdbx_strand_id
1 'polypeptide(L)'
;MSNQMTIENPRAQAQQRLAAKSPQAWEAVLATMGAVTPVIRSVMVSSGMAGDVDDVVQEAILSAVLSADRWDPAKGPLVSWVTSIGKRRAIDHIRRQRRGGASSVVIAGQGGADEDTPVIDVAQASFEDRVLDQDEAWTTVRAVMGQVQLVLRNDSTVSRALVVLVECDGEVSRAARLLGLAEPVVREARRETIRMAIVVHRALQLHQNGAPITVQSLLSCLPDEVGAWTRIVAVEAVRAGGFTRVSPEDVAARTGWSTSTARQRLADTLWLLSVARTIGEHGRF
;
A
#
# COMPACT_ATOMS: atom_id res chain seq x y z
N MET A 1 35.57 18.22 49.85
CA MET A 1 35.36 19.16 48.74
C MET A 1 35.79 18.50 47.44
N SER A 2 35.02 18.74 46.38
CA SER A 2 35.26 18.41 44.97
C SER A 2 34.77 17.05 44.44
N ASN A 3 33.44 17.00 44.30
CA ASN A 3 32.67 16.79 43.06
C ASN A 3 33.13 15.66 42.11
N GLN A 4 32.46 14.51 42.23
CA GLN A 4 32.49 13.46 41.22
C GLN A 4 31.38 13.69 40.20
N MET A 5 31.84 13.77 38.96
CA MET A 5 31.16 13.97 37.68
C MET A 5 30.08 12.90 37.42
N THR A 6 28.81 13.26 37.58
CA THR A 6 27.70 12.48 36.99
C THR A 6 27.40 13.07 35.62
N ILE A 7 28.05 12.52 34.59
CA ILE A 7 27.60 12.70 33.20
C ILE A 7 26.27 11.95 33.10
N GLU A 8 25.15 12.66 33.17
CA GLU A 8 23.85 12.14 32.80
C GLU A 8 23.93 11.66 31.33
N ASN A 9 23.84 10.34 31.17
CA ASN A 9 23.91 9.66 29.89
C ASN A 9 22.63 9.96 29.08
N PRO A 10 22.67 10.69 27.95
CA PRO A 10 21.48 11.06 27.17
C PRO A 10 20.73 9.85 26.59
N ARG A 11 21.37 8.66 26.60
CA ARG A 11 20.78 7.40 26.11
C ARG A 11 19.80 6.76 27.09
N ALA A 12 19.79 7.14 28.36
CA ALA A 12 18.87 6.58 29.36
C ALA A 12 17.43 7.13 29.25
N GLN A 13 17.22 8.27 28.58
CA GLN A 13 15.89 8.87 28.39
C GLN A 13 15.13 8.36 27.15
N ALA A 14 15.74 7.51 26.31
CA ALA A 14 15.16 7.09 25.03
C ALA A 14 14.40 5.74 25.06
N GLN A 15 14.12 5.18 26.24
CA GLN A 15 13.57 3.83 26.42
C GLN A 15 12.23 3.77 27.16
N GLN A 16 11.46 4.85 27.17
CA GLN A 16 10.16 4.84 27.86
C GLN A 16 9.08 4.31 26.91
N ARG A 17 8.60 3.08 27.17
CA ARG A 17 7.39 2.56 26.54
C ARG A 17 6.23 3.50 26.87
N LEU A 18 5.43 3.85 25.86
CA LEU A 18 4.25 4.68 26.07
C LEU A 18 3.17 3.83 26.73
N ALA A 19 2.64 4.27 27.87
CA ALA A 19 1.49 3.60 28.47
C ALA A 19 0.24 3.86 27.60
N ALA A 20 -0.54 2.82 27.31
CA ALA A 20 -1.79 2.98 26.58
C ALA A 20 -2.73 3.95 27.30
N LYS A 21 -3.49 4.76 26.53
CA LYS A 21 -4.42 5.78 27.03
C LYS A 21 -3.79 6.88 27.90
N SER A 22 -2.46 7.00 27.96
CA SER A 22 -1.83 8.05 28.76
C SER A 22 -1.80 9.40 28.01
N PRO A 23 -1.74 10.54 28.72
CA PRO A 23 -1.54 11.85 28.09
C PRO A 23 -0.29 11.89 27.19
N GLN A 24 0.80 11.25 27.61
CA GLN A 24 2.05 11.17 26.85
C GLN A 24 1.88 10.38 25.55
N ALA A 25 1.07 9.30 25.56
CA ALA A 25 0.75 8.57 24.35
C ALA A 25 -0.07 9.42 23.37
N TRP A 26 -0.99 10.23 23.88
CA TRP A 26 -1.81 11.14 23.07
C TRP A 26 -0.94 12.20 22.38
N GLU A 27 -0.09 12.89 23.14
CA GLU A 27 0.84 13.89 22.62
C GLU A 27 1.81 13.30 21.58
N ALA A 28 2.41 12.15 21.90
CA ALA A 28 3.37 11.50 21.02
C ALA A 28 2.71 11.05 19.70
N VAL A 29 1.49 10.50 19.74
CA VAL A 29 0.75 10.13 18.52
C VAL A 29 0.36 11.36 17.71
N LEU A 30 -0.19 12.40 18.33
CA LEU A 30 -0.57 13.64 17.63
C LEU A 30 0.61 14.30 16.92
N ALA A 31 1.80 14.28 17.54
CA ALA A 31 3.03 14.81 16.94
C ALA A 31 3.42 14.09 15.63
N THR A 32 2.97 12.84 15.41
CA THR A 32 3.23 12.10 14.16
C THR A 32 2.25 12.44 13.05
N MET A 33 1.08 13.01 13.36
CA MET A 33 -0.04 13.10 12.42
C MET A 33 0.22 14.01 11.23
N GLY A 34 1.11 14.99 11.35
CA GLY A 34 1.57 15.80 10.21
C GLY A 34 2.17 14.96 9.08
N ALA A 35 2.85 13.85 9.42
CA ALA A 35 3.42 12.92 8.44
C ALA A 35 2.45 11.78 8.05
N VAL A 36 1.57 11.38 8.97
CA VAL A 36 0.65 10.24 8.77
C VAL A 36 -0.57 10.62 7.94
N THR A 37 -1.15 11.80 8.15
CA THR A 37 -2.38 12.25 7.47
C THR A 37 -2.25 12.28 5.93
N PRO A 38 -1.14 12.77 5.33
CA PRO A 38 -0.96 12.68 3.87
C PRO A 38 -0.98 11.25 3.34
N VAL A 39 -0.49 10.28 4.11
CA VAL A 39 -0.49 8.86 3.73
C VAL A 39 -1.91 8.30 3.76
N ILE A 40 -2.68 8.57 4.81
CA ILE A 40 -4.10 8.20 4.89
C ILE A 40 -4.87 8.83 3.72
N ARG A 41 -4.69 10.13 3.49
CA ARG A 41 -5.32 10.86 2.38
C ARG A 41 -5.01 10.23 1.03
N SER A 42 -3.75 9.88 0.77
CA SER A 42 -3.34 9.23 -0.48
C SER A 42 -4.09 7.91 -0.72
N VAL A 43 -4.21 7.08 0.32
CA VAL A 43 -4.96 5.82 0.25
C VAL A 43 -6.45 6.09 -0.03
N MET A 44 -7.06 7.01 0.69
CA MET A 44 -8.49 7.33 0.57
C MET A 44 -8.85 7.95 -0.79
N VAL A 45 -8.05 8.91 -1.27
CA VAL A 45 -8.24 9.56 -2.58
C VAL A 45 -8.14 8.55 -3.72
N SER A 46 -7.18 7.63 -3.67
CA SER A 46 -7.03 6.59 -4.70
C SER A 46 -8.25 5.68 -4.82
N SER A 47 -9.09 5.64 -3.78
CA SER A 47 -10.32 4.84 -3.72
C SER A 47 -11.59 5.68 -3.88
N GLY A 48 -11.48 6.97 -4.22
CA GLY A 48 -12.62 7.87 -4.43
C GLY A 48 -13.29 8.36 -3.14
N MET A 49 -12.67 8.17 -1.97
CA MET A 49 -13.25 8.45 -0.64
C MET A 49 -12.56 9.62 0.05
N ALA A 50 -12.28 10.70 -0.70
CA ALA A 50 -11.55 11.85 -0.17
C ALA A 50 -12.28 12.58 0.98
N GLY A 51 -13.62 12.48 1.02
CA GLY A 51 -14.44 13.10 2.07
C GLY A 51 -14.28 12.47 3.45
N ASP A 52 -13.90 11.20 3.51
CA ASP A 52 -13.88 10.42 4.76
C ASP A 52 -12.50 10.42 5.45
N VAL A 53 -11.58 11.25 4.97
CA VAL A 53 -10.18 11.27 5.45
C VAL A 53 -10.10 11.64 6.92
N ASP A 54 -10.88 12.64 7.35
CA ASP A 54 -10.80 13.16 8.72
C ASP A 54 -11.33 12.14 9.74
N ASP A 55 -12.35 11.36 9.38
CA ASP A 55 -12.89 10.27 10.21
C ASP A 55 -11.85 9.17 10.40
N VAL A 56 -11.22 8.74 9.30
CA VAL A 56 -10.16 7.72 9.35
C VAL A 56 -8.94 8.20 10.14
N VAL A 57 -8.61 9.49 10.05
CA VAL A 57 -7.54 10.11 10.85
C VAL A 57 -7.87 10.02 12.34
N GLN A 58 -9.11 10.34 12.73
CA GLN A 58 -9.56 10.22 14.13
C GLN A 58 -9.52 8.76 14.61
N GLU A 59 -10.02 7.82 13.81
CA GLU A 59 -9.94 6.38 14.12
C GLU A 59 -8.49 5.92 14.30
N ALA A 60 -7.57 6.40 13.48
CA ALA A 60 -6.15 6.07 13.54
C ALA A 60 -5.49 6.59 14.82
N ILE A 61 -5.77 7.83 15.21
CA ILE A 61 -5.28 8.43 16.46
C ILE A 61 -5.77 7.60 17.65
N LEU A 62 -7.08 7.36 17.75
CA LEU A 62 -7.69 6.58 18.82
C LEU A 62 -7.03 5.19 18.91
N SER A 63 -6.89 4.51 17.78
CA SER A 63 -6.29 3.18 17.72
C SER A 63 -4.84 3.14 18.17
N ALA A 64 -4.05 4.14 17.76
CA ALA A 64 -2.65 4.24 18.13
C ALA A 64 -2.48 4.52 19.63
N VAL A 65 -3.28 5.42 20.22
CA VAL A 65 -3.19 5.72 21.65
C VAL A 65 -3.68 4.56 22.52
N LEU A 66 -4.74 3.86 22.09
CA LEU A 66 -5.25 2.68 22.78
C LEU A 66 -4.28 1.50 22.78
N SER A 67 -3.32 1.47 21.86
CA SER A 67 -2.35 0.39 21.69
C SER A 67 -0.90 0.84 21.83
N ALA A 68 -0.66 2.02 22.40
CA ALA A 68 0.67 2.64 22.48
C ALA A 68 1.68 1.81 23.28
N ASP A 69 1.20 0.97 24.20
CA ASP A 69 1.99 0.01 24.98
C ASP A 69 2.68 -1.06 24.10
N ARG A 70 2.14 -1.30 22.91
CA ARG A 70 2.68 -2.25 21.93
C ARG A 70 3.77 -1.65 21.06
N TRP A 71 3.93 -0.34 21.05
CA TRP A 71 5.03 0.30 20.33
C TRP A 71 6.36 -0.04 21.02
N ASP A 72 7.33 -0.41 20.20
CA ASP A 72 8.67 -0.78 20.63
C ASP A 72 9.69 0.12 19.88
N PRO A 73 10.37 1.04 20.58
CA PRO A 73 11.34 1.94 19.96
C PRO A 73 12.52 1.19 19.32
N ALA A 74 12.81 -0.04 19.72
CA ALA A 74 13.85 -0.87 19.08
C ALA A 74 13.41 -1.38 17.69
N LYS A 75 12.11 -1.46 17.42
CA LYS A 75 11.55 -1.94 16.14
C LYS A 75 11.40 -0.85 15.09
N GLY A 76 11.38 0.42 15.51
CA GLY A 76 11.38 1.57 14.62
C GLY A 76 10.78 2.85 15.23
N PRO A 77 10.86 3.97 14.50
CA PRO A 77 10.29 5.24 14.93
C PRO A 77 8.77 5.17 15.13
N LEU A 78 8.25 5.89 16.12
CA LEU A 78 6.81 5.94 16.42
C LEU A 78 5.97 6.32 15.19
N VAL A 79 6.43 7.30 14.40
CA VAL A 79 5.75 7.75 13.17
C VAL A 79 5.52 6.61 12.17
N SER A 80 6.45 5.66 12.05
CA SER A 80 6.29 4.51 11.13
C SER A 80 5.22 3.54 11.63
N TRP A 81 5.21 3.29 12.94
CA TRP A 81 4.20 2.45 13.59
C TRP A 81 2.80 3.06 13.49
N VAL A 82 2.65 4.36 13.78
CA VAL A 82 1.37 5.08 13.62
C VAL A 82 0.95 5.14 12.14
N THR A 83 1.90 5.32 11.21
CA THR A 83 1.60 5.26 9.77
C THR A 83 1.00 3.91 9.37
N SER A 84 1.50 2.81 9.93
CA SER A 84 0.98 1.47 9.67
C SER A 84 -0.45 1.29 10.20
N ILE A 85 -0.76 1.85 11.37
CA ILE A 85 -2.13 1.88 11.91
C ILE A 85 -3.04 2.72 11.02
N GLY A 86 -2.60 3.92 10.62
CA GLY A 86 -3.35 4.81 9.73
C GLY A 86 -3.70 4.16 8.40
N LYS A 87 -2.74 3.48 7.76
CA LYS A 87 -2.99 2.72 6.53
C LYS A 87 -4.02 1.62 6.72
N ARG A 88 -3.93 0.85 7.81
CA ARG A 88 -4.92 -0.21 8.11
C ARG A 88 -6.31 0.39 8.28
N ARG A 89 -6.46 1.47 9.04
CA ARG A 89 -7.75 2.16 9.23
C ARG A 89 -8.34 2.68 7.93
N ALA A 90 -7.52 3.27 7.06
CA ALA A 90 -7.98 3.70 5.73
C ALA A 90 -8.50 2.52 4.89
N ILE A 91 -7.75 1.41 4.86
CA ILE A 91 -8.14 0.21 4.11
C ILE A 91 -9.42 -0.40 4.69
N ASP A 92 -9.52 -0.51 6.02
CA ASP A 92 -10.69 -1.06 6.70
C ASP A 92 -11.94 -0.20 6.43
N HIS A 93 -11.81 1.13 6.43
CA HIS A 93 -12.90 2.05 6.09
C HIS A 93 -13.35 1.90 4.64
N ILE A 94 -12.41 1.86 3.69
CA ILE A 94 -12.73 1.65 2.27
C ILE A 94 -13.51 0.35 2.06
N ARG A 95 -13.10 -0.72 2.76
CA ARG A 95 -13.77 -2.03 2.71
C ARG A 95 -15.19 -1.95 3.27
N ARG A 96 -15.38 -1.29 4.42
CA ARG A 96 -16.71 -1.09 5.03
C ARG A 96 -17.66 -0.37 4.08
N GLN A 97 -17.22 0.73 3.48
CA GLN A 97 -18.06 1.53 2.58
C GLN A 97 -18.42 0.80 1.27
N ARG A 98 -17.49 0.04 0.69
CA ARG A 98 -17.78 -0.76 -0.52
C ARG A 98 -18.81 -1.86 -0.29
N ARG A 99 -18.89 -2.41 0.92
CA ARG A 99 -19.92 -3.39 1.30
C ARG A 99 -21.27 -2.73 1.59
N GLY A 100 -21.28 -1.56 2.24
CA GLY A 100 -22.50 -0.80 2.50
C GLY A 100 -23.25 -0.40 1.23
N GLY A 101 -22.54 -0.16 0.12
CA GLY A 101 -23.14 0.11 -1.19
C GLY A 101 -23.77 -1.10 -1.91
N ALA A 102 -23.42 -2.33 -1.52
CA ALA A 102 -23.97 -3.56 -2.11
C ALA A 102 -25.20 -4.10 -1.36
N SER A 103 -25.49 -3.59 -0.16
CA SER A 103 -26.58 -4.07 0.72
C SER A 103 -27.61 -3.01 1.09
N SER A 104 -27.91 -2.04 0.21
CA SER A 104 -29.09 -1.18 0.40
C SER A 104 -30.34 -1.83 -0.21
N VAL A 105 -30.90 -2.84 0.48
CA VAL A 105 -32.33 -3.15 0.34
C VAL A 105 -33.09 -2.04 1.05
N VAL A 106 -33.81 -1.25 0.26
CA VAL A 106 -34.74 -0.22 0.72
C VAL A 106 -35.83 -0.89 1.55
N ILE A 107 -35.82 -0.68 2.87
CA ILE A 107 -37.03 -0.87 3.68
C ILE A 107 -37.64 0.51 3.87
N ALA A 108 -38.62 0.81 3.02
CA ALA A 108 -39.57 1.88 3.26
C ALA A 108 -40.52 1.44 4.38
N GLY A 109 -40.52 2.17 5.49
CA GLY A 109 -41.47 2.01 6.59
C GLY A 109 -41.59 3.32 7.36
N GLN A 110 -42.77 3.93 7.29
CA GLN A 110 -43.07 5.29 7.75
C GLN A 110 -43.31 5.37 9.28
N GLY A 111 -42.89 6.50 9.87
CA GLY A 111 -43.73 7.29 10.78
C GLY A 111 -43.57 7.07 12.29
N GLY A 112 -43.20 8.15 13.01
CA GLY A 112 -43.42 8.32 14.44
C GLY A 112 -42.27 9.04 15.14
N ALA A 113 -42.50 10.31 15.49
CA ALA A 113 -41.55 11.14 16.22
C ALA A 113 -41.27 10.60 17.63
N ASP A 114 -39.99 10.44 17.98
CA ASP A 114 -39.48 10.79 19.31
C ASP A 114 -37.98 11.12 19.21
N GLU A 115 -37.56 12.09 20.00
CA GLU A 115 -36.26 12.74 19.98
C GLU A 115 -35.24 11.91 20.78
N ASP A 116 -34.86 10.74 20.24
CA ASP A 116 -33.66 10.03 20.66
C ASP A 116 -32.62 10.15 19.56
N THR A 117 -31.50 10.81 19.85
CA THR A 117 -30.32 10.78 18.98
C THR A 117 -29.91 9.32 18.85
N PRO A 118 -30.05 8.66 17.68
CA PRO A 118 -29.60 7.30 17.57
C PRO A 118 -28.07 7.38 17.65
N VAL A 119 -27.52 6.87 18.75
CA VAL A 119 -26.15 6.38 18.73
C VAL A 119 -26.15 5.33 17.64
N ILE A 120 -25.71 5.71 16.45
CA ILE A 120 -25.47 4.78 15.35
C ILE A 120 -24.39 3.86 15.90
N ASP A 121 -24.83 2.71 16.41
CA ASP A 121 -23.95 1.58 16.65
C ASP A 121 -23.39 1.23 15.28
N VAL A 122 -22.18 1.73 15.02
CA VAL A 122 -21.42 1.39 13.83
C VAL A 122 -21.25 -0.11 13.91
N ALA A 123 -22.09 -0.84 13.18
CA ALA A 123 -22.11 -2.29 13.14
C ALA A 123 -20.67 -2.77 12.95
N GLN A 124 -20.06 -3.19 14.06
CA GLN A 124 -18.74 -3.78 14.01
C GLN A 124 -18.92 -5.04 13.19
N ALA A 125 -18.28 -5.11 12.02
CA ALA A 125 -18.31 -6.29 11.16
C ALA A 125 -18.22 -7.53 12.05
N SER A 126 -19.15 -8.46 11.89
CA SER A 126 -19.25 -9.63 12.77
C SER A 126 -17.93 -10.40 12.72
N PHE A 127 -17.65 -11.21 13.75
CA PHE A 127 -16.44 -12.04 13.74
C PHE A 127 -16.39 -12.93 12.49
N GLU A 128 -17.53 -13.45 12.05
CA GLU A 128 -17.69 -14.27 10.85
C GLU A 128 -17.33 -13.49 9.58
N ASP A 129 -17.81 -12.25 9.44
CA ASP A 129 -17.45 -11.39 8.29
C ASP A 129 -15.94 -11.12 8.24
N ARG A 130 -15.30 -10.85 9.39
CA ARG A 130 -13.85 -10.61 9.45
C ARG A 130 -13.04 -11.85 9.06
N VAL A 131 -13.52 -13.04 9.43
CA VAL A 131 -12.85 -14.30 9.11
C VAL A 131 -12.98 -14.61 7.62
N LEU A 132 -14.19 -14.44 7.05
CA LEU A 132 -14.43 -14.64 5.61
C LEU A 132 -13.64 -13.63 4.77
N ASP A 133 -13.62 -12.36 5.17
CA ASP A 133 -12.82 -11.32 4.51
C ASP A 133 -11.31 -11.62 4.55
N GLN A 134 -10.82 -12.12 5.68
CA GLN A 134 -9.41 -12.50 5.84
C GLN A 134 -9.05 -13.68 4.94
N ASP A 135 -9.95 -14.65 4.80
CA ASP A 135 -9.77 -15.82 3.95
C ASP A 135 -9.75 -15.44 2.45
N GLU A 136 -10.69 -14.59 2.02
CA GLU A 136 -10.74 -14.08 0.64
C GLU A 136 -9.49 -13.22 0.31
N ALA A 137 -9.10 -12.34 1.25
CA ALA A 137 -7.89 -11.54 1.10
C ALA A 137 -6.63 -12.42 1.02
N TRP A 138 -6.53 -13.46 1.85
CA TRP A 138 -5.41 -14.40 1.80
C TRP A 138 -5.38 -15.22 0.52
N THR A 139 -6.55 -15.63 0.02
CA THR A 139 -6.67 -16.34 -1.25
C THR A 139 -6.18 -15.46 -2.41
N THR A 140 -6.56 -14.19 -2.41
CA THR A 140 -6.09 -13.20 -3.38
C THR A 140 -4.58 -13.00 -3.29
N VAL A 141 -4.04 -12.79 -2.08
CA VAL A 141 -2.59 -12.61 -1.87
C VAL A 141 -1.81 -13.85 -2.34
N ARG A 142 -2.29 -15.06 -2.02
CA ARG A 142 -1.65 -16.31 -2.45
C ARG A 142 -1.66 -16.46 -3.97
N ALA A 143 -2.79 -16.18 -4.62
CA ALA A 143 -2.89 -16.23 -6.08
C ALA A 143 -1.93 -15.23 -6.74
N VAL A 144 -1.92 -13.98 -6.28
CA VAL A 144 -1.03 -12.93 -6.80
C VAL A 144 0.44 -13.32 -6.57
N MET A 145 0.81 -13.69 -5.34
CA MET A 145 2.20 -14.00 -5.02
C MET A 145 2.72 -15.24 -5.75
N GLY A 146 1.88 -16.25 -5.97
CA GLY A 146 2.24 -17.42 -6.77
C GLY A 146 2.59 -17.04 -8.21
N GLN A 147 1.81 -16.16 -8.84
CA GLN A 147 2.11 -15.64 -10.17
C GLN A 147 3.35 -14.73 -10.18
N VAL A 148 3.51 -13.85 -9.18
CA VAL A 148 4.69 -12.97 -9.05
C VAL A 148 5.99 -13.78 -8.99
N GLN A 149 6.01 -14.88 -8.22
CA GLN A 149 7.16 -15.78 -8.13
C GLN A 149 7.49 -16.43 -9.48
N LEU A 150 6.47 -16.91 -10.20
CA LEU A 150 6.63 -17.50 -11.54
C LEU A 150 7.14 -16.50 -12.58
N VAL A 151 6.65 -15.26 -12.54
CA VAL A 151 7.00 -14.21 -13.50
C VAL A 151 8.42 -13.69 -13.27
N LEU A 152 8.75 -13.37 -12.02
CA LEU A 152 10.06 -12.79 -11.70
C LEU A 152 11.20 -13.81 -11.81
N ARG A 153 10.90 -15.11 -11.63
CA ARG A 153 11.90 -16.22 -11.65
C ARG A 153 13.15 -15.92 -10.81
N ASN A 154 12.99 -15.10 -9.78
CA ASN A 154 14.04 -14.64 -8.89
C ASN A 154 13.52 -14.63 -7.47
N ASP A 155 13.58 -15.80 -6.85
CA ASP A 155 13.10 -16.02 -5.49
C ASP A 155 13.83 -15.14 -4.48
N SER A 156 15.08 -14.76 -4.77
CA SER A 156 15.85 -13.86 -3.91
C SER A 156 15.28 -12.44 -3.89
N THR A 157 14.79 -11.92 -5.03
CA THR A 157 14.14 -10.62 -5.11
C THR A 157 12.83 -10.61 -4.33
N VAL A 158 12.01 -11.64 -4.54
CA VAL A 158 10.71 -11.77 -3.85
C VAL A 158 10.93 -11.93 -2.33
N SER A 159 11.86 -12.80 -1.93
CA SER A 159 12.18 -13.03 -0.52
C SER A 159 12.65 -11.75 0.18
N ARG A 160 13.55 -10.98 -0.46
CA ARG A 160 14.00 -9.69 0.06
C ARG A 160 12.82 -8.73 0.24
N ALA A 161 11.94 -8.63 -0.76
CA ALA A 161 10.77 -7.76 -0.69
C ALA A 161 9.82 -8.17 0.44
N LEU A 162 9.61 -9.47 0.66
CA LEU A 162 8.79 -9.98 1.77
C LEU A 162 9.38 -9.63 3.14
N VAL A 163 10.70 -9.71 3.31
CA VAL A 163 11.37 -9.23 4.55
C VAL A 163 11.07 -7.74 4.79
N VAL A 164 11.12 -6.90 3.74
CA VAL A 164 10.76 -5.49 3.89
C VAL A 164 9.29 -5.33 4.29
N LEU A 165 8.37 -6.00 3.58
CA LEU A 165 6.93 -5.77 3.71
C LEU A 165 6.31 -6.40 4.96
N VAL A 166 6.77 -7.57 5.35
CA VAL A 166 6.16 -8.39 6.41
C VAL A 166 6.94 -8.29 7.71
N GLU A 167 8.26 -8.46 7.68
CA GLU A 167 9.06 -8.52 8.90
C GLU A 167 9.49 -7.14 9.41
N CYS A 168 9.67 -6.20 8.48
CA CYS A 168 10.12 -4.85 8.76
C CYS A 168 9.04 -3.78 8.61
N ASP A 169 7.77 -4.15 8.41
CA ASP A 169 6.65 -3.20 8.26
C ASP A 169 6.86 -2.10 7.19
N GLY A 170 7.68 -2.37 6.16
CA GLY A 170 8.05 -1.44 5.10
C GLY A 170 9.36 -0.69 5.31
N GLU A 171 10.03 -0.85 6.46
CA GLU A 171 11.28 -0.15 6.81
C GLU A 171 12.50 -0.70 6.06
N VAL A 172 12.91 0.00 5.00
CA VAL A 172 14.02 -0.39 4.13
C VAL A 172 15.35 -0.46 4.88
N SER A 173 15.64 0.51 5.75
CA SER A 173 16.92 0.55 6.49
C SER A 173 17.05 -0.62 7.47
N ARG A 174 15.95 -1.04 8.10
CA ARG A 174 15.93 -2.21 8.99
C ARG A 174 16.13 -3.49 8.19
N ALA A 175 15.40 -3.65 7.08
CA ALA A 175 15.55 -4.81 6.20
C ALA A 175 16.96 -4.93 5.60
N ALA A 176 17.58 -3.82 5.20
CA ALA A 176 18.95 -3.77 4.70
C ALA A 176 19.97 -4.29 5.72
N ARG A 177 19.84 -3.90 7.00
CA ARG A 177 20.68 -4.43 8.07
C ARG A 177 20.47 -5.92 8.32
N LEU A 178 19.22 -6.39 8.32
CA LEU A 178 18.91 -7.81 8.53
C LEU A 178 19.42 -8.69 7.39
N LEU A 179 19.31 -8.20 6.15
CA LEU A 179 19.73 -8.94 4.95
C LEU A 179 21.23 -8.82 4.66
N GLY A 180 21.96 -7.91 5.32
CA GLY A 180 23.36 -7.61 5.00
C GLY A 180 23.54 -7.00 3.60
N LEU A 181 22.56 -6.22 3.13
CA LEU A 181 22.53 -5.65 1.78
C LEU A 181 22.51 -4.12 1.81
N ALA A 182 22.94 -3.49 0.71
CA ALA A 182 22.79 -2.05 0.54
C ALA A 182 21.31 -1.64 0.42
N GLU A 183 20.90 -0.55 1.06
CA GLU A 183 19.52 -0.05 1.00
C GLU A 183 18.96 0.11 -0.43
N PRO A 184 19.72 0.60 -1.43
CA PRO A 184 19.23 0.70 -2.80
C PRO A 184 18.80 -0.65 -3.40
N VAL A 185 19.51 -1.73 -3.06
CA VAL A 185 19.20 -3.09 -3.52
C VAL A 185 17.88 -3.58 -2.92
N VAL A 186 17.70 -3.36 -1.62
CA VAL A 186 16.48 -3.74 -0.89
C VAL A 186 15.28 -2.91 -1.37
N ARG A 187 15.49 -1.61 -1.60
CA ARG A 187 14.48 -0.72 -2.16
C ARG A 187 14.07 -1.15 -3.56
N GLU A 188 15.02 -1.53 -4.40
CA GLU A 188 14.71 -2.01 -5.75
C GLU A 188 13.97 -3.34 -5.73
N ALA A 189 14.40 -4.31 -4.92
CA ALA A 189 13.70 -5.59 -4.78
C ALA A 189 12.24 -5.38 -4.34
N ARG A 190 11.99 -4.48 -3.38
CA ARG A 190 10.64 -4.09 -2.97
C ARG A 190 9.86 -3.45 -4.13
N ARG A 191 10.47 -2.49 -4.85
CA ARG A 191 9.80 -1.80 -5.97
C ARG A 191 9.41 -2.76 -7.08
N GLU A 192 10.33 -3.64 -7.47
CA GLU A 192 10.11 -4.63 -8.53
C GLU A 192 8.99 -5.62 -8.16
N THR A 193 9.03 -6.15 -6.93
CA THR A 193 8.00 -7.09 -6.44
C THR A 193 6.63 -6.43 -6.35
N ILE A 194 6.53 -5.21 -5.79
CA ILE A 194 5.24 -4.50 -5.70
C ILE A 194 4.72 -4.15 -7.10
N ARG A 195 5.60 -3.69 -8.00
CA ARG A 195 5.23 -3.36 -9.38
C ARG A 195 4.61 -4.57 -10.07
N MET A 196 5.25 -5.73 -9.95
CA MET A 196 4.73 -6.97 -10.52
C MET A 196 3.43 -7.41 -9.84
N ALA A 197 3.34 -7.34 -8.51
CA ALA A 197 2.15 -7.72 -7.76
C ALA A 197 0.92 -6.88 -8.18
N ILE A 198 1.10 -5.58 -8.43
CA ILE A 198 0.01 -4.72 -8.93
C ILE A 198 -0.45 -5.17 -10.33
N VAL A 199 0.48 -5.40 -11.25
CA VAL A 199 0.17 -5.84 -12.62
C VAL A 199 -0.55 -7.18 -12.60
N VAL A 200 -0.02 -8.16 -11.87
CA VAL A 200 -0.62 -9.49 -11.70
C VAL A 200 -2.01 -9.39 -11.10
N HIS A 201 -2.19 -8.61 -10.02
CA HIS A 201 -3.48 -8.46 -9.37
C HIS A 201 -4.53 -7.88 -10.34
N ARG A 202 -4.20 -6.81 -11.06
CA ARG A 202 -5.10 -6.19 -12.03
C ARG A 202 -5.40 -7.11 -13.22
N ALA A 203 -4.42 -7.89 -13.68
CA ALA A 203 -4.61 -8.85 -14.75
C ALA A 203 -5.49 -10.05 -14.33
N LEU A 204 -5.34 -10.55 -13.10
CA LEU A 204 -6.22 -11.57 -12.54
C LEU A 204 -7.66 -11.07 -12.42
N GLN A 205 -7.85 -9.81 -11.99
CA GLN A 205 -9.17 -9.17 -11.97
C GLN A 205 -9.76 -9.05 -13.38
N LEU A 206 -8.94 -8.68 -14.38
CA LEU A 206 -9.37 -8.62 -15.78
C LEU A 206 -9.86 -10.00 -16.28
N HIS A 207 -9.12 -11.07 -15.96
CA HIS A 207 -9.51 -12.44 -16.28
C HIS A 207 -10.83 -12.84 -15.59
N GLN A 208 -10.94 -12.58 -14.29
CA GLN A 208 -12.13 -12.90 -13.49
C GLN A 208 -13.39 -12.20 -13.99
N ASN A 209 -13.25 -10.97 -14.49
CA ASN A 209 -14.36 -10.20 -15.06
C ASN A 209 -14.82 -10.72 -16.44
N GLY A 210 -14.05 -11.59 -17.09
CA GLY A 210 -14.38 -12.18 -18.39
C GLY A 210 -14.45 -11.18 -19.56
N ALA A 211 -13.95 -9.96 -19.36
CA ALA A 211 -14.00 -8.91 -20.37
C ALA A 211 -12.99 -9.16 -21.50
N PRO A 212 -13.29 -8.78 -22.76
CA PRO A 212 -12.33 -8.88 -23.86
C PRO A 212 -11.04 -8.11 -23.57
N ILE A 213 -9.90 -8.73 -23.86
CA ILE A 213 -8.59 -8.11 -23.70
C ILE A 213 -8.39 -7.05 -24.79
N THR A 214 -8.44 -5.78 -24.38
CA THR A 214 -8.20 -4.62 -25.23
C THR A 214 -6.91 -3.91 -24.83
N VAL A 215 -6.36 -3.09 -25.73
CA VAL A 215 -5.20 -2.24 -25.42
C VAL A 215 -5.46 -1.39 -24.16
N GLN A 216 -6.65 -0.82 -24.04
CA GLN A 216 -7.01 0.02 -22.89
C GLN A 216 -7.04 -0.78 -21.58
N SER A 217 -7.56 -2.02 -21.59
CA SER A 217 -7.56 -2.89 -20.41
C SER A 217 -6.15 -3.33 -19.99
N LEU A 218 -5.22 -3.46 -20.93
CA LEU A 218 -3.82 -3.76 -20.61
C LEU A 218 -3.11 -2.53 -20.05
N LEU A 219 -3.39 -1.33 -20.58
CA LEU A 219 -2.83 -0.09 -20.05
C LEU A 219 -3.30 0.22 -18.62
N SER A 220 -4.54 -0.12 -18.27
CA SER A 220 -5.03 0.04 -16.89
C SER A 220 -4.35 -0.91 -15.88
N CYS A 221 -3.71 -1.97 -16.36
CA CYS A 221 -2.91 -2.86 -15.51
C CYS A 221 -1.56 -2.22 -15.10
N LEU A 222 -1.08 -1.18 -15.80
CA LEU A 222 0.21 -0.57 -15.51
C LEU A 222 0.20 0.21 -14.17
N PRO A 223 1.24 0.05 -13.33
CA PRO A 223 1.27 0.59 -11.97
C PRO A 223 1.76 2.05 -11.94
N ASP A 224 0.81 2.99 -11.97
CA ASP A 224 1.09 4.43 -11.86
C ASP A 224 1.73 4.78 -10.51
N GLU A 225 1.41 4.03 -9.45
CA GLU A 225 1.83 4.27 -8.07
C GLU A 225 3.31 3.89 -7.80
N VAL A 226 3.84 2.89 -8.52
CA VAL A 226 5.18 2.31 -8.28
C VAL A 226 6.01 2.26 -9.59
N GLY A 227 5.65 3.13 -10.52
CA GLY A 227 6.23 3.13 -11.85
C GLY A 227 5.69 4.22 -12.76
N ALA A 228 5.59 5.47 -12.30
CA ALA A 228 5.07 6.59 -13.12
C ALA A 228 5.65 6.66 -14.55
N TRP A 229 6.86 6.15 -14.77
CA TRP A 229 7.48 6.02 -16.09
C TRP A 229 6.77 5.03 -17.03
N THR A 230 6.07 3.99 -16.55
CA THR A 230 5.33 3.04 -17.41
C THR A 230 4.22 3.76 -18.16
N ARG A 231 3.53 4.69 -17.49
CA ARG A 231 2.51 5.53 -18.11
C ARG A 231 3.09 6.50 -19.12
N ILE A 232 4.23 7.12 -18.80
CA ILE A 232 4.97 7.98 -19.73
C ILE A 232 5.32 7.18 -20.99
N VAL A 233 5.94 6.02 -20.85
CA VAL A 233 6.29 5.14 -21.98
C VAL A 233 5.07 4.71 -22.78
N ALA A 234 3.95 4.37 -22.12
CA ALA A 234 2.72 4.01 -22.80
C ALA A 234 2.13 5.17 -23.62
N VAL A 235 2.15 6.40 -23.09
CA VAL A 235 1.72 7.60 -23.82
C VAL A 235 2.61 7.83 -25.04
N GLU A 236 3.92 7.67 -24.89
CA GLU A 236 4.86 7.80 -26.01
C GLU A 236 4.66 6.72 -27.08
N ALA A 237 4.37 5.49 -26.66
CA ALA A 237 4.03 4.40 -27.57
C ALA A 237 2.76 4.71 -28.36
N VAL A 238 1.70 5.21 -27.70
CA VAL A 238 0.46 5.61 -28.37
C VAL A 238 0.71 6.75 -29.37
N ARG A 239 1.51 7.75 -29.00
CA ARG A 239 1.88 8.87 -29.89
C ARG A 239 2.65 8.41 -31.13
N ALA A 240 3.52 7.42 -31.00
CA ALA A 240 4.25 6.83 -32.11
C ALA A 240 3.39 5.89 -33.00
N GLY A 241 2.10 5.71 -32.66
CA GLY A 241 1.19 4.82 -33.39
C GLY A 241 1.31 3.35 -32.98
N GLY A 242 1.84 3.08 -31.78
CA GLY A 242 1.89 1.75 -31.16
C GLY A 242 3.27 1.36 -30.64
N PHE A 243 3.27 0.35 -29.76
CA PHE A 243 4.46 -0.20 -29.11
C PHE A 243 5.49 -0.83 -30.07
N THR A 244 5.10 -1.15 -31.30
CA THR A 244 6.02 -1.67 -32.34
C THR A 244 6.73 -0.57 -33.13
N ARG A 245 6.24 0.68 -33.04
CA ARG A 245 6.74 1.82 -33.82
C ARG A 245 7.56 2.80 -32.98
N VAL A 246 7.39 2.78 -31.66
CA VAL A 246 8.14 3.65 -30.75
C VAL A 246 9.59 3.19 -30.64
N SER A 247 10.53 4.10 -30.88
CA SER A 247 11.95 3.84 -30.65
C SER A 247 12.41 4.35 -29.27
N PRO A 248 13.49 3.79 -28.70
CA PRO A 248 14.12 4.35 -27.51
C PRO A 248 14.58 5.81 -27.69
N GLU A 249 14.93 6.21 -28.92
CA GLU A 249 15.37 7.56 -29.25
C GLU A 249 14.21 8.57 -29.18
N ASP A 250 13.02 8.18 -29.67
CA ASP A 250 11.80 8.99 -29.55
C ASP A 250 11.44 9.23 -28.08
N VAL A 251 11.52 8.17 -27.27
CA VAL A 251 11.25 8.24 -25.82
C VAL A 251 12.28 9.12 -25.13
N ALA A 252 13.57 8.96 -25.45
CA ALA A 252 14.64 9.78 -24.89
C ALA A 252 14.46 11.28 -25.23
N ALA A 253 14.18 11.60 -26.50
CA ALA A 253 14.00 12.97 -26.98
C ALA A 253 12.86 13.70 -26.26
N ARG A 254 11.79 12.99 -25.89
CA ARG A 254 10.61 13.60 -25.23
C ARG A 254 10.65 13.58 -23.71
N THR A 255 11.37 12.64 -23.11
CA THR A 255 11.45 12.50 -21.65
C THR A 255 12.69 13.17 -21.05
N GLY A 256 13.70 13.48 -21.88
CA GLY A 256 15.01 13.92 -21.42
C GLY A 256 15.87 12.80 -20.82
N TRP A 257 15.44 11.54 -20.91
CA TRP A 257 16.23 10.40 -20.45
C TRP A 257 17.39 10.11 -21.39
N SER A 258 18.43 9.45 -20.87
CA SER A 258 19.45 8.85 -21.74
C SER A 258 18.81 7.77 -22.63
N THR A 259 19.35 7.57 -23.84
CA THR A 259 18.88 6.52 -24.75
C THR A 259 18.94 5.12 -24.11
N SER A 260 19.93 4.88 -23.24
CA SER A 260 20.04 3.62 -22.50
C SER A 260 18.89 3.42 -21.50
N THR A 261 18.53 4.47 -20.76
CA THR A 261 17.42 4.46 -19.82
C THR A 261 16.09 4.32 -20.55
N ALA A 262 15.89 5.08 -21.63
CA ALA A 262 14.69 4.99 -22.45
C ALA A 262 14.49 3.57 -23.01
N ARG A 263 15.56 2.94 -23.49
CA ARG A 263 15.54 1.55 -23.95
C ARG A 263 15.11 0.60 -22.84
N GLN A 264 15.73 0.70 -21.67
CA GLN A 264 15.39 -0.14 -20.52
C GLN A 264 13.92 0.03 -20.12
N ARG A 265 13.45 1.28 -20.01
CA ARG A 265 12.06 1.59 -19.60
C ARG A 265 11.03 1.17 -20.64
N LEU A 266 11.38 1.21 -21.92
CA LEU A 266 10.55 0.66 -22.98
C LEU A 266 10.45 -0.86 -22.86
N ALA A 267 11.58 -1.55 -22.70
CA ALA A 267 11.62 -2.99 -22.50
C ALA A 267 10.86 -3.43 -21.25
N ASP A 268 11.05 -2.74 -20.12
CA ASP A 268 10.35 -3.04 -18.88
C ASP A 268 8.81 -2.88 -19.05
N THR A 269 8.35 -1.79 -19.71
CA THR A 269 6.92 -1.58 -19.96
C THR A 269 6.33 -2.68 -20.84
N LEU A 270 7.03 -3.06 -21.92
CA LEU A 270 6.60 -4.13 -22.82
C LEU A 270 6.48 -5.47 -22.09
N TRP A 271 7.43 -5.76 -21.20
CA TRP A 271 7.39 -6.97 -20.40
C TRP A 271 6.21 -6.97 -19.43
N LEU A 272 5.94 -5.87 -18.71
CA LEU A 272 4.76 -5.76 -17.84
C LEU A 272 3.44 -5.96 -18.62
N LEU A 273 3.33 -5.40 -19.83
CA LEU A 273 2.16 -5.58 -20.69
C LEU A 273 2.01 -7.03 -21.18
N SER A 274 3.14 -7.69 -21.48
CA SER A 274 3.14 -9.11 -21.87
C SER A 274 2.65 -10.00 -20.71
N VAL A 275 3.08 -9.73 -19.48
CA VAL A 275 2.59 -10.41 -18.28
C VAL A 275 1.10 -10.16 -18.08
N ALA A 276 0.67 -8.89 -18.14
CA ALA A 276 -0.73 -8.51 -17.99
C ALA A 276 -1.63 -9.22 -19.01
N ARG A 277 -1.19 -9.28 -20.27
CA ARG A 277 -1.91 -9.97 -21.34
C ARG A 277 -2.02 -11.47 -21.08
N THR A 278 -0.91 -12.12 -20.79
CA THR A 278 -0.86 -13.57 -20.59
C THR A 278 -1.80 -14.00 -19.47
N ILE A 279 -1.72 -13.31 -18.31
CA ILE A 279 -2.57 -13.58 -17.15
C ILE A 279 -4.02 -13.18 -17.42
N GLY A 280 -4.27 -12.04 -18.10
CA GLY A 280 -5.63 -11.63 -18.45
C GLY A 280 -6.34 -12.64 -19.36
N GLU A 281 -5.62 -13.21 -20.33
CA GLU A 281 -6.16 -14.21 -21.25
C GLU A 281 -6.38 -15.58 -20.57
N HIS A 282 -5.45 -16.03 -19.74
CA HIS A 282 -5.41 -17.43 -19.27
C HIS A 282 -5.64 -17.62 -17.76
N GLY A 283 -5.69 -16.55 -16.98
CA GLY A 283 -5.77 -16.58 -15.51
C GLY A 283 -4.45 -16.97 -14.82
N ARG A 284 -3.38 -17.16 -15.58
CA ARG A 284 -2.04 -17.57 -15.11
C ARG A 284 -0.95 -17.21 -16.12
N PHE A 285 0.29 -17.14 -15.64
CA PHE A 285 1.51 -16.95 -16.41
C PHE A 285 2.19 -18.27 -16.77
#